data_AF-E4PYI3-F1
#
_entry.id   AF-E4PYI3-F1
#
_cell.length_a   1.000
_cell.length_b   1.000
_cell.length_c   1.000
_cell.angle_alpha   90.00
_cell.angle_beta   90.00
_cell.angle_gamma   90.00
#
_symmetry.space_group_name_H-M   'P 1'
#
loop_
_entity.id
_entity.type
_entity.pdbx_description
1 polymer ?
#
loop_
_entity_poly.entity_id
_entity_poly.type
_entity_poly.pdbx_seq_one_letter_code
_entity_poly.pdbx_strand_id
1 'polypeptide(L)'
;MRCIMIQTVVAAAVLYIATAVDLLVILLIFFARAKTRKEYRNIYVGQYLGSIILILVSLFLAFVLNYVPEKWILGLLGLIPIYLGIKVAIYDDCEGEKRAKKELNEKGLSKLVGTVAIVTIASCGADNIGLFVPYFVTLSVTNLLLTLFVFLILIFFLVFTAQKLANIPGIGEIVEKFSRWIMAIIYIALGLFIIIENDTIQTILGFIF
;
A
#
# COMPACT_ATOMS: atom_id res chain seq x y z
N MET A 1 -21.33 11.66 -15.79
CA MET A 1 -21.36 10.79 -14.58
C MET A 1 -20.80 9.39 -14.83
N ARG A 2 -21.29 8.60 -15.81
CA ARG A 2 -20.79 7.23 -16.06
C ARG A 2 -19.28 7.13 -16.38
N CYS A 3 -18.73 8.01 -17.22
CA CYS A 3 -17.29 8.02 -17.52
C CYS A 3 -16.42 8.34 -16.28
N ILE A 4 -16.88 9.26 -15.43
CA ILE A 4 -16.17 9.67 -14.20
C ILE A 4 -16.12 8.51 -13.19
N MET A 5 -17.22 7.76 -13.01
CA MET A 5 -17.23 6.61 -12.11
C MET A 5 -16.28 5.49 -12.56
N ILE A 6 -16.22 5.23 -13.87
CA ILE A 6 -15.29 4.23 -14.43
C ILE A 6 -13.83 4.67 -14.20
N GLN A 7 -13.52 5.96 -14.42
CA GLN A 7 -12.20 6.50 -14.15
C GLN A 7 -11.81 6.36 -12.67
N THR A 8 -12.72 6.67 -11.73
CA THR A 8 -12.48 6.49 -10.28
C THR A 8 -12.19 5.03 -9.94
N VAL A 9 -12.95 4.08 -10.50
CA VAL A 9 -12.73 2.64 -10.25
C VAL A 9 -11.37 2.20 -10.77
N VAL A 10 -11.00 2.61 -11.99
CA VAL A 10 -9.70 2.27 -12.59
C VAL A 10 -8.57 2.90 -11.79
N ALA A 11 -8.67 4.18 -11.44
CA ALA A 11 -7.67 4.87 -10.63
C ALA A 11 -7.51 4.22 -9.26
N ALA A 12 -8.61 3.90 -8.58
CA ALA A 12 -8.59 3.18 -7.30
C ALA A 12 -7.95 1.78 -7.45
N ALA A 13 -8.26 1.06 -8.53
CA ALA A 13 -7.67 -0.25 -8.77
C ALA A 13 -6.16 -0.16 -9.01
N VAL A 14 -5.71 0.76 -9.87
CA VAL A 14 -4.29 0.99 -10.13
C VAL A 14 -3.57 1.39 -8.84
N LEU A 15 -4.15 2.31 -8.08
CA LEU A 15 -3.62 2.80 -6.81
C LEU A 15 -3.46 1.67 -5.78
N TYR A 16 -4.48 0.83 -5.62
CA TYR A 16 -4.42 -0.28 -4.67
C TYR A 16 -3.46 -1.37 -5.15
N ILE A 17 -3.49 -1.73 -6.44
CA ILE A 17 -2.59 -2.75 -6.98
C ILE A 17 -1.14 -2.31 -6.79
N ALA A 18 -0.85 -1.03 -7.01
CA ALA A 18 0.47 -0.44 -6.81
C ALA A 18 1.02 -0.65 -5.40
N THR A 19 0.19 -0.51 -4.36
CA THR A 19 0.62 -0.73 -2.97
C THR A 19 0.46 -2.18 -2.49
N ALA A 20 -0.31 -2.99 -3.22
CA ALA A 20 -0.60 -4.37 -2.85
C ALA A 20 0.51 -5.35 -3.20
N VAL A 21 1.45 -4.97 -4.08
CA VAL A 21 2.54 -5.86 -4.51
C VAL A 21 3.39 -6.32 -3.31
N ASP A 22 3.65 -5.45 -2.34
CA ASP A 22 4.51 -5.75 -1.18
C ASP A 22 3.80 -6.65 -0.19
N LEU A 23 2.51 -6.39 -0.03
CA LEU A 23 1.61 -7.21 0.77
C LEU A 23 1.49 -8.61 0.21
N LEU A 24 1.56 -8.79 -1.12
CA LEU A 24 1.55 -10.11 -1.74
C LEU A 24 2.72 -10.96 -1.22
N VAL A 25 3.94 -10.43 -1.22
CA VAL A 25 5.14 -11.15 -0.76
C VAL A 25 5.02 -11.54 0.73
N ILE A 26 4.58 -10.60 1.57
CA ILE A 26 4.35 -10.84 3.00
C ILE A 26 3.30 -11.95 3.21
N LEU A 27 2.20 -11.91 2.46
CA LEU A 27 1.14 -12.91 2.54
C LEU A 27 1.59 -14.29 2.05
N LEU A 28 2.46 -14.37 1.04
CA LEU A 28 3.06 -15.63 0.59
C LEU A 28 3.83 -16.30 1.73
N ILE A 29 4.60 -15.55 2.52
CA ILE A 29 5.33 -16.07 3.69
C ILE A 29 4.36 -16.62 4.74
N PHE A 30 3.27 -15.89 5.03
CA PHE A 30 2.26 -16.34 5.98
C PHE A 30 1.53 -17.61 5.51
N PHE A 31 1.11 -17.66 4.25
CA PHE A 31 0.40 -18.81 3.70
C PHE A 31 1.31 -20.03 3.53
N ALA A 32 2.60 -19.85 3.21
CA ALA A 32 3.56 -20.94 3.14
C ALA A 32 3.74 -21.68 4.49
N ARG A 33 3.46 -21.00 5.61
CA ARG A 33 3.56 -21.57 6.96
C ARG A 33 2.23 -22.07 7.53
N ALA A 34 1.10 -21.71 6.91
CA ALA A 34 -0.23 -22.12 7.37
C ALA A 34 -0.55 -23.56 6.95
N LYS A 35 -1.01 -24.39 7.89
CA LYS A 35 -1.36 -25.80 7.65
C LYS A 35 -2.83 -26.10 7.91
N THR A 36 -3.51 -25.30 8.73
CA THR A 36 -4.89 -25.55 9.18
C THR A 36 -5.87 -24.51 8.64
N ARG A 37 -7.14 -24.91 8.44
CA ARG A 37 -8.21 -23.99 7.99
C ARG A 37 -8.37 -22.76 8.90
N LYS A 38 -8.07 -22.90 10.19
CA LYS A 38 -8.10 -21.79 11.16
C LYS A 38 -7.00 -20.76 10.88
N GLU A 39 -5.80 -21.21 10.54
CA GLU A 39 -4.67 -20.32 10.22
C GLU A 39 -4.92 -19.56 8.91
N TYR A 40 -5.44 -20.23 7.88
CA TYR A 40 -5.87 -19.55 6.65
C TYR A 40 -6.88 -18.45 6.96
N ARG A 41 -7.93 -18.75 7.74
CA ARG A 41 -8.92 -17.74 8.15
C ARG A 41 -8.28 -16.59 8.93
N ASN A 42 -7.34 -16.89 9.81
CA ASN A 42 -6.65 -15.87 10.60
C ASN A 42 -5.80 -14.92 9.72
N ILE A 43 -5.18 -15.42 8.64
CA ILE A 43 -4.45 -14.58 7.69
C ILE A 43 -5.40 -13.62 6.98
N TYR A 44 -6.55 -14.12 6.49
CA TYR A 44 -7.58 -13.27 5.88
C TYR A 44 -8.05 -12.17 6.83
N VAL A 45 -8.41 -12.53 8.06
CA VAL A 45 -8.89 -11.56 9.06
C VAL A 45 -7.80 -10.56 9.42
N GLY A 46 -6.55 -11.03 9.61
CA GLY A 46 -5.41 -10.16 9.92
C GLY A 46 -5.13 -9.16 8.81
N GLN A 47 -5.16 -9.59 7.55
CA GLN A 47 -4.93 -8.70 6.41
C GLN A 47 -6.04 -7.68 6.24
N TYR A 48 -7.30 -8.09 6.42
CA TYR A 48 -8.42 -7.16 6.40
C TYR A 48 -8.31 -6.13 7.52
N LEU A 49 -8.00 -6.55 8.74
CA LEU A 49 -7.81 -5.64 9.87
C LEU A 49 -6.67 -4.65 9.60
N GLY A 50 -5.49 -5.15 9.18
CA GLY A 50 -4.35 -4.29 8.86
C GLY A 50 -4.66 -3.27 7.77
N SER A 51 -5.28 -3.72 6.67
CA SER A 51 -5.63 -2.86 5.54
C SER A 51 -6.70 -1.82 5.92
N ILE A 52 -7.74 -2.22 6.67
CA ILE A 52 -8.78 -1.30 7.13
C ILE A 52 -8.19 -0.24 8.05
N ILE A 53 -7.30 -0.61 8.98
CA ILE A 53 -6.63 0.36 9.86
C ILE A 53 -5.83 1.36 9.02
N LEU A 54 -5.07 0.92 8.03
CA LEU A 54 -4.31 1.81 7.15
C LEU A 54 -5.22 2.76 6.37
N ILE A 55 -6.34 2.25 5.83
CA ILE A 55 -7.33 3.08 5.14
C ILE A 55 -7.93 4.12 6.08
N LEU A 56 -8.30 3.74 7.31
CA LEU A 56 -8.87 4.65 8.30
C LEU A 56 -7.87 5.73 8.74
N VAL A 57 -6.61 5.36 8.96
CA VAL A 57 -5.53 6.33 9.25
C VAL A 57 -5.34 7.29 8.08
N SER A 58 -5.36 6.77 6.85
CA SER A 58 -5.24 7.60 5.63
C SER A 58 -6.43 8.55 5.47
N LEU A 59 -7.66 8.08 5.74
CA LEU A 59 -8.86 8.92 5.74
C LEU A 59 -8.79 10.00 6.81
N PHE A 60 -8.33 9.66 8.02
CA PHE A 60 -8.16 10.60 9.11
C PHE A 60 -7.14 11.69 8.75
N LEU A 61 -5.98 11.29 8.21
CA LEU A 61 -4.95 12.23 7.76
C LEU A 61 -5.44 13.10 6.60
N ALA A 62 -6.16 12.54 5.63
CA ALA A 62 -6.77 13.30 4.53
C ALA A 62 -7.79 14.34 5.05
N PHE A 63 -8.57 13.98 6.08
CA PHE A 63 -9.50 14.92 6.72
C PHE A 63 -8.77 16.06 7.44
N VAL A 64 -7.69 15.75 8.18
CA VAL A 64 -6.86 16.76 8.85
C VAL A 64 -6.14 17.66 7.84
N LEU A 65 -5.60 17.09 6.76
CA LEU A 65 -4.86 17.84 5.74
C LEU A 65 -5.76 18.70 4.85
N ASN A 66 -7.06 18.44 4.80
CA ASN A 66 -8.02 19.38 4.19
C ASN A 66 -8.03 20.75 4.89
N TYR A 67 -7.49 20.84 6.12
CA TYR A 67 -7.30 22.10 6.84
C TYR A 67 -5.91 22.73 6.63
N VAL A 68 -4.99 22.08 5.90
CA VAL A 68 -3.67 22.64 5.59
C VAL A 68 -3.78 23.61 4.41
N PRO A 69 -3.27 24.85 4.49
CA PRO A 69 -3.76 25.94 3.65
C PRO A 69 -3.20 25.96 2.22
N GLU A 70 -2.09 25.28 1.91
CA GLU A 70 -1.39 25.50 0.63
C GLU A 70 -0.98 24.20 -0.07
N LYS A 71 -1.44 24.06 -1.33
CA LYS A 71 -1.28 22.86 -2.18
C LYS A 71 0.18 22.48 -2.45
N TRP A 72 1.10 23.45 -2.53
CA TRP A 72 2.51 23.17 -2.80
C TRP A 72 3.20 22.38 -1.67
N ILE A 73 2.74 22.52 -0.42
CA ILE A 73 3.22 21.75 0.74
C ILE A 73 2.82 20.28 0.61
N LEU A 74 1.65 20.01 0.03
CA LEU A 74 1.22 18.63 -0.26
C LEU A 74 2.09 17.98 -1.34
N GLY A 75 2.58 18.73 -2.32
CA GLY A 75 3.47 18.16 -3.32
C GLY A 75 4.87 17.82 -2.80
N LEU A 76 5.34 18.45 -1.72
CA LEU A 76 6.58 18.04 -1.02
C LEU A 76 6.49 16.62 -0.46
N LEU A 77 5.29 16.10 -0.16
CA LEU A 77 5.13 14.70 0.23
C LEU A 77 5.60 13.74 -0.87
N GLY A 78 5.59 14.16 -2.15
CA GLY A 78 6.07 13.34 -3.27
C GLY A 78 7.57 13.01 -3.20
N LEU A 79 8.36 13.75 -2.41
CA LEU A 79 9.76 13.41 -2.16
C LEU A 79 9.93 12.12 -1.35
N ILE A 80 8.96 11.80 -0.49
CA ILE A 80 8.97 10.58 0.33
C ILE A 80 8.92 9.32 -0.54
N PRO A 81 7.91 9.13 -1.43
CA PRO A 81 7.88 7.97 -2.32
C PRO A 81 9.04 7.98 -3.33
N ILE A 82 9.56 9.13 -3.80
CA ILE A 82 10.78 9.13 -4.62
C ILE A 82 11.97 8.53 -3.85
N TYR A 83 12.19 8.98 -2.62
CA TYR A 83 13.25 8.45 -1.77
C TYR A 83 13.07 6.95 -1.52
N LEU A 84 11.86 6.50 -1.18
CA LEU A 84 11.57 5.09 -0.97
C LEU A 84 11.78 4.26 -2.24
N GLY A 85 11.35 4.74 -3.40
CA GLY A 85 11.55 4.06 -4.69
C GLY A 85 13.02 3.92 -5.06
N ILE A 86 13.82 4.98 -4.87
CA ILE A 86 15.28 4.93 -5.06
C ILE A 86 15.94 3.99 -4.05
N LYS A 87 15.53 4.06 -2.78
CA LYS A 87 16.05 3.17 -1.72
C LYS A 87 15.79 1.71 -2.08
N VAL A 88 14.58 1.35 -2.49
CA VAL A 88 14.21 -0.02 -2.90
C VAL A 88 14.93 -0.47 -4.18
N ALA A 89 15.22 0.45 -5.11
CA ALA A 89 15.96 0.14 -6.32
C ALA A 89 17.45 -0.18 -6.06
N ILE A 90 18.07 0.53 -5.10
CA ILE A 90 19.50 0.43 -4.79
C ILE A 90 19.77 -0.60 -3.69
N TYR A 91 18.94 -0.60 -2.64
CA TYR A 91 19.03 -1.47 -1.48
C TYR A 91 17.84 -2.42 -1.47
N ASP A 92 18.12 -3.71 -1.40
CA ASP A 92 17.09 -4.74 -1.29
C ASP A 92 16.31 -4.56 0.02
N ASP A 93 15.06 -4.08 -0.05
CA ASP A 93 14.26 -3.79 1.15
C ASP A 93 13.50 -5.04 1.63
N CYS A 94 14.25 -6.03 2.12
CA CYS A 94 13.66 -7.22 2.74
C CYS A 94 13.21 -6.98 4.19
N GLU A 95 13.08 -5.72 4.68
CA GLU A 95 12.75 -5.46 6.09
C GLU A 95 11.36 -6.00 6.46
N GLY A 96 10.36 -5.80 5.60
CA GLY A 96 9.01 -6.33 5.80
C GLY A 96 9.00 -7.85 5.89
N GLU A 97 9.78 -8.53 5.04
CA GLU A 97 9.93 -9.98 5.10
C GLU A 97 10.66 -10.47 6.33
N LYS A 98 11.79 -9.84 6.67
CA LYS A 98 12.57 -10.17 7.87
C LYS A 98 11.69 -10.03 9.10
N ARG A 99 10.86 -8.99 9.15
CA ARG A 99 9.87 -8.79 10.21
C ARG A 99 8.80 -9.87 10.21
N ALA A 100 8.23 -10.23 9.05
CA ALA A 100 7.24 -11.31 8.93
C ALA A 100 7.82 -12.65 9.42
N LYS A 101 9.02 -13.03 8.95
CA LYS A 101 9.75 -14.24 9.33
C LYS A 101 10.09 -14.25 10.82
N LYS A 102 10.56 -13.13 11.37
CA LYS A 102 10.89 -12.97 12.80
C LYS A 102 9.64 -13.14 13.68
N GLU A 103 8.58 -12.41 13.38
CA GLU A 103 7.32 -12.47 14.13
C GLU A 103 6.69 -13.87 14.10
N LEU A 104 6.75 -14.56 12.95
CA LEU A 104 6.33 -15.95 12.81
C LEU A 104 7.17 -16.92 13.65
N ASN A 105 8.46 -16.68 13.78
CA ASN A 105 9.36 -17.50 14.59
C ASN A 105 9.17 -17.25 16.09
N GLU A 106 8.96 -16.00 16.51
CA GLU A 106 8.83 -15.62 17.93
C GLU A 106 7.43 -15.91 18.49
N LYS A 107 6.36 -15.56 17.78
CA LYS A 107 4.97 -15.65 18.29
C LYS A 107 4.21 -16.87 17.78
N GLY A 108 4.75 -17.54 16.77
CA GLY A 108 4.11 -18.69 16.12
C GLY A 108 2.74 -18.35 15.52
N LEU A 109 1.92 -19.38 15.29
CA LEU A 109 0.59 -19.24 14.68
C LEU A 109 -0.53 -18.92 15.71
N SER A 110 -0.18 -18.76 17.00
CA SER A 110 -1.13 -18.56 18.10
C SER A 110 -1.81 -17.18 18.09
N LYS A 111 -1.13 -16.15 17.60
CA LYS A 111 -1.62 -14.75 17.46
C LYS A 111 -1.59 -14.26 16.01
N LEU A 112 -1.82 -15.18 15.06
CA LEU A 112 -1.61 -14.94 13.63
C LEU A 112 -2.38 -13.73 13.08
N VAL A 113 -3.60 -13.48 13.55
CA VAL A 113 -4.40 -12.29 13.16
C VAL A 113 -3.67 -10.99 13.50
N GLY A 114 -3.23 -10.85 14.75
CA GLY A 114 -2.54 -9.65 15.22
C GLY A 114 -1.17 -9.49 14.60
N THR A 115 -0.44 -10.60 14.42
CA THR A 115 0.86 -10.59 13.74
C THR A 115 0.73 -10.13 12.28
N VAL A 116 -0.21 -10.69 11.51
CA VAL A 116 -0.44 -10.27 10.12
C VAL A 116 -0.82 -8.79 10.08
N ALA A 117 -1.78 -8.35 10.91
CA ALA A 117 -2.20 -6.94 10.94
C ALA A 117 -1.03 -5.99 11.28
N ILE A 118 -0.22 -6.31 12.29
CA ILE A 118 0.93 -5.49 12.70
C ILE A 118 2.00 -5.46 11.59
N VAL A 119 2.30 -6.60 10.97
CA VAL A 119 3.29 -6.66 9.90
C VAL A 119 2.81 -5.86 8.68
N THR A 120 1.53 -5.97 8.32
CA THR A 120 0.90 -5.18 7.25
C THR A 120 1.00 -3.68 7.52
N ILE A 121 0.64 -3.24 8.73
CA ILE A 121 0.70 -1.81 9.11
C ILE A 121 2.13 -1.31 9.14
N ALA A 122 3.05 -2.08 9.73
CA ALA A 122 4.42 -1.63 9.94
C ALA A 122 5.26 -1.66 8.65
N SER A 123 4.94 -2.56 7.72
CA SER A 123 5.76 -2.73 6.50
C SER A 123 5.23 -1.92 5.33
N CYS A 124 3.91 -1.71 5.23
CA CYS A 124 3.29 -1.04 4.07
C CYS A 124 2.54 0.23 4.47
N GLY A 125 2.67 0.68 5.73
CA GLY A 125 1.94 1.84 6.22
C GLY A 125 2.40 3.13 5.57
N ALA A 126 3.71 3.31 5.38
CA ALA A 126 4.27 4.50 4.75
C ALA A 126 3.77 4.67 3.31
N ASP A 127 3.78 3.59 2.53
CA ASP A 127 3.39 3.63 1.12
C ASP A 127 1.89 3.85 0.97
N ASN A 128 1.08 3.08 1.71
CA ASN A 128 -0.38 3.24 1.67
C ASN A 128 -0.82 4.63 2.15
N ILE A 129 -0.23 5.16 3.24
CA ILE A 129 -0.58 6.51 3.71
C ILE A 129 -0.12 7.57 2.69
N GLY A 130 1.12 7.48 2.19
CA GLY A 130 1.68 8.43 1.24
C GLY A 130 0.92 8.48 -0.09
N LEU A 131 0.28 7.37 -0.48
CA LEU A 131 -0.52 7.23 -1.70
C LEU A 131 -2.00 7.57 -1.50
N PHE A 132 -2.61 7.04 -0.44
CA PHE A 132 -4.05 7.16 -0.22
C PHE A 132 -4.45 8.55 0.25
N VAL A 133 -3.67 9.17 1.14
CA VAL A 133 -3.95 10.50 1.69
C VAL A 133 -4.12 11.56 0.59
N PRO A 134 -3.14 11.82 -0.28
CA PRO A 134 -3.28 12.84 -1.31
C PRO A 134 -4.42 12.51 -2.29
N TYR A 135 -4.62 11.22 -2.62
CA TYR A 135 -5.73 10.82 -3.49
C TYR A 135 -7.08 11.12 -2.84
N PHE A 136 -7.30 10.73 -1.58
CA PHE A 136 -8.56 10.92 -0.87
C PHE A 136 -8.95 12.40 -0.73
N VAL A 137 -7.99 13.31 -0.54
CA VAL A 137 -8.24 14.76 -0.46
C VAL A 137 -8.83 15.31 -1.76
N THR A 138 -8.50 14.72 -2.92
CA THR A 138 -8.98 15.20 -4.23
C THR A 138 -10.38 14.72 -4.60
N LEU A 139 -10.95 13.74 -3.86
CA LEU A 139 -12.19 13.09 -4.23
C LEU A 139 -13.43 13.77 -3.63
N SER A 140 -14.52 13.79 -4.38
CA SER A 140 -15.85 14.02 -3.82
C SER A 140 -16.26 12.86 -2.91
N VAL A 141 -17.19 13.10 -1.98
CA VAL A 141 -17.69 12.07 -1.03
C VAL A 141 -18.18 10.81 -1.77
N THR A 142 -18.89 10.96 -2.89
CA THR A 142 -19.37 9.82 -3.69
C THR A 142 -18.22 9.02 -4.30
N ASN A 143 -17.20 9.68 -4.84
CA ASN A 143 -16.03 9.01 -5.43
C ASN A 143 -15.14 8.37 -4.35
N LEU A 144 -15.08 8.98 -3.17
CA LEU A 144 -14.39 8.41 -2.02
C LEU A 144 -15.06 7.11 -1.57
N LEU A 145 -16.38 7.10 -1.38
CA LEU A 145 -17.12 5.89 -1.01
C LEU A 145 -16.95 4.77 -2.05
N LEU A 146 -16.99 5.11 -3.34
CA LEU A 146 -16.73 4.17 -4.43
C LEU A 146 -15.31 3.59 -4.36
N THR A 147 -14.31 4.44 -4.11
CA THR A 147 -12.90 4.04 -3.95
C THR A 147 -12.73 3.06 -2.78
N LEU A 148 -13.32 3.38 -1.62
CA LEU A 148 -13.26 2.52 -0.44
C LEU A 148 -13.90 1.14 -0.70
N PHE A 149 -15.02 1.13 -1.42
CA PHE A 149 -15.67 -0.12 -1.83
C PHE A 149 -14.78 -0.97 -2.74
N VAL A 150 -14.12 -0.33 -3.72
CA VAL A 150 -13.13 -1.01 -4.60
C VAL A 150 -11.98 -1.59 -3.78
N PHE A 151 -11.44 -0.85 -2.82
CA PHE A 151 -10.34 -1.34 -1.96
C PHE A 151 -10.76 -2.58 -1.17
N LEU A 152 -11.96 -2.58 -0.57
CA LEU A 152 -12.47 -3.74 0.18
C LEU A 152 -12.57 -5.01 -0.68
N ILE A 153 -12.95 -4.86 -1.95
CA ILE A 153 -12.98 -5.96 -2.92
C ILE A 153 -11.57 -6.40 -3.27
N LEU A 154 -10.65 -5.47 -3.53
CA LEU A 154 -9.28 -5.80 -3.91
C LEU A 154 -8.47 -6.44 -2.79
N ILE A 155 -8.76 -6.12 -1.51
CA ILE A 155 -8.19 -6.85 -0.37
C ILE A 155 -8.52 -8.34 -0.46
N PHE A 156 -9.76 -8.71 -0.82
CA PHE A 156 -10.13 -10.11 -0.99
C PHE A 156 -9.31 -10.76 -2.11
N PHE A 157 -9.23 -10.10 -3.27
CA PHE A 157 -8.47 -10.62 -4.41
C PHE A 157 -6.99 -10.77 -4.11
N LEU A 158 -6.39 -9.82 -3.38
CA LEU A 158 -5.01 -9.90 -2.94
C LEU A 158 -4.77 -11.13 -2.07
N VAL A 159 -5.56 -11.30 -1.01
CA VAL A 159 -5.38 -12.44 -0.09
C VAL A 159 -5.65 -13.77 -0.78
N PHE A 160 -6.68 -13.82 -1.62
CA PHE A 160 -7.01 -15.01 -2.40
C PHE A 160 -5.89 -15.39 -3.38
N THR A 161 -5.33 -14.40 -4.08
CA THR A 161 -4.20 -14.59 -4.99
C THR A 161 -2.98 -15.09 -4.24
N ALA A 162 -2.63 -14.45 -3.12
CA ALA A 162 -1.53 -14.89 -2.26
C ALA A 162 -1.71 -16.35 -1.79
N GLN A 163 -2.93 -16.72 -1.36
CA GLN A 163 -3.24 -18.07 -0.96
C GLN A 163 -3.00 -19.09 -2.08
N LYS A 164 -3.40 -18.76 -3.32
CA LYS A 164 -3.23 -19.65 -4.46
C LYS A 164 -1.77 -19.78 -4.87
N LEU A 165 -1.06 -18.64 -4.95
CA LEU A 165 0.35 -18.61 -5.32
C LEU A 165 1.21 -19.33 -4.27
N ALA A 166 0.92 -19.22 -2.97
CA ALA A 166 1.73 -19.85 -1.92
C ALA A 166 1.90 -21.38 -2.04
N ASN A 167 1.07 -22.07 -2.83
CA ASN A 167 1.20 -23.50 -3.09
C ASN A 167 2.20 -23.84 -4.21
N ILE A 168 2.72 -22.83 -4.93
CA ILE A 168 3.65 -22.99 -6.04
C ILE A 168 5.08 -22.87 -5.49
N PRO A 169 5.90 -23.93 -5.57
CA PRO A 169 7.28 -23.88 -5.09
C PRO A 169 8.10 -22.85 -5.89
N GLY A 170 8.91 -22.04 -5.20
CA GLY A 170 9.77 -21.02 -5.80
C GLY A 170 9.07 -19.73 -6.24
N ILE A 171 7.74 -19.63 -6.15
CA ILE A 171 7.03 -18.40 -6.58
C ILE A 171 7.38 -17.19 -5.71
N GLY A 172 7.67 -17.41 -4.42
CA GLY A 172 8.00 -16.34 -3.48
C GLY A 172 9.21 -15.54 -3.95
N GLU A 173 10.30 -16.23 -4.29
CA GLU A 173 11.54 -15.61 -4.77
C GLU A 173 11.37 -14.88 -6.11
N ILE A 174 10.55 -15.45 -7.02
CA ILE A 174 10.24 -14.82 -8.30
C ILE A 174 9.43 -13.53 -8.07
N VAL A 175 8.38 -13.61 -7.26
CA VAL A 175 7.52 -12.46 -6.95
C VAL A 175 8.31 -11.39 -6.22
N GLU A 176 9.20 -11.74 -5.28
CA GLU A 176 10.11 -10.81 -4.59
C GLU A 176 11.03 -10.05 -5.57
N LYS A 177 11.64 -10.78 -6.51
CA LYS A 177 12.55 -10.17 -7.49
C LYS A 177 11.83 -9.21 -8.44
N PHE A 178 10.61 -9.54 -8.86
CA PHE A 178 9.80 -8.69 -9.71
C PHE A 178 9.14 -7.54 -8.93
N SER A 179 8.65 -7.80 -7.72
CA SER A 179 8.00 -6.79 -6.88
C SER A 179 8.93 -5.63 -6.60
N ARG A 180 10.21 -5.90 -6.30
CA ARG A 180 11.21 -4.85 -6.06
C ARG A 180 11.28 -3.81 -7.17
N TRP A 181 11.39 -4.27 -8.42
CA TRP A 181 11.47 -3.35 -9.57
C TRP A 181 10.13 -2.64 -9.83
N ILE A 182 9.02 -3.35 -9.65
CA ILE A 182 7.68 -2.77 -9.79
C ILE A 182 7.46 -1.66 -8.75
N MET A 183 7.78 -1.91 -7.47
CA MET A 183 7.73 -0.93 -6.39
C MET A 183 8.55 0.30 -6.71
N ALA A 184 9.83 0.12 -7.07
CA ALA A 184 10.75 1.21 -7.33
C ALA A 184 10.20 2.15 -8.43
N ILE A 185 9.70 1.57 -9.53
CA ILE A 185 9.10 2.31 -10.63
C ILE A 185 7.84 3.05 -10.16
N ILE A 186 6.95 2.37 -9.44
CA ILE A 186 5.68 2.93 -8.97
C ILE A 186 5.91 4.08 -7.98
N TYR A 187 6.80 3.92 -7.00
CA TYR A 187 7.10 4.93 -6.00
C TYR A 187 7.76 6.17 -6.61
N ILE A 188 8.71 5.99 -7.54
CA ILE A 188 9.33 7.12 -8.25
C ILE A 188 8.28 7.83 -9.13
N ALA A 189 7.50 7.08 -9.92
CA ALA A 189 6.50 7.64 -10.81
C ALA A 189 5.44 8.42 -10.04
N LEU A 190 4.94 7.86 -8.93
CA LEU A 190 3.98 8.53 -8.09
C LEU A 190 4.56 9.80 -7.46
N GLY A 191 5.75 9.72 -6.87
CA GLY A 191 6.31 10.87 -6.20
C GLY A 191 6.58 12.04 -7.16
N LEU A 192 7.01 11.75 -8.39
CA LEU A 192 7.07 12.74 -9.47
C LEU A 192 5.68 13.29 -9.82
N PHE A 193 4.69 12.42 -9.96
CA PHE A 193 3.31 12.83 -10.23
C PHE A 193 2.76 13.78 -9.15
N ILE A 194 2.96 13.46 -7.86
CA ILE A 194 2.53 14.29 -6.73
C ILE A 194 3.21 15.67 -6.77
N ILE A 195 4.51 15.73 -7.06
CA ILE A 195 5.25 17.00 -7.15
C ILE A 195 4.75 17.87 -8.31
N ILE A 196 4.47 17.24 -9.46
CA ILE A 196 4.01 17.93 -10.69
C ILE A 196 2.58 18.44 -10.51
N GLU A 197 1.65 17.59 -10.06
CA GLU A 197 0.22 17.91 -9.95
C GLU A 197 -0.07 19.02 -8.91
N ASN A 198 0.81 19.18 -7.92
CA ASN A 198 0.67 20.19 -6.87
C ASN A 198 1.45 21.50 -7.16
N ASP A 199 1.97 21.68 -8.39
CA ASP A 199 2.74 22.86 -8.83
C ASP A 199 3.89 23.25 -7.88
N THR A 200 4.41 22.28 -7.11
CA THR A 200 5.43 22.52 -6.08
C THR A 200 6.71 23.07 -6.69
N ILE A 201 7.11 22.55 -7.84
CA ILE A 201 8.31 23.03 -8.57
C ILE A 201 8.13 24.49 -9.00
N GLN A 202 6.98 24.85 -9.56
CA GLN A 202 6.70 26.21 -10.04
C GLN A 202 6.67 27.22 -8.90
N THR A 203 6.08 26.82 -7.77
CA THR A 203 5.98 27.66 -6.58
C THR A 203 7.34 27.89 -5.93
N ILE A 204 8.17 26.85 -5.79
CA ILE A 204 9.54 26.98 -5.26
C ILE A 204 10.42 27.83 -6.19
N LEU A 205 10.33 27.63 -7.51
CA LEU A 205 11.08 28.44 -8.47
C LEU A 205 10.68 29.92 -8.43
N GLY A 206 9.38 30.23 -8.26
CA GLY A 206 8.90 31.61 -8.10
C GLY A 206 9.21 32.26 -6.74
N PHE A 207 9.69 31.50 -5.75
CA PHE A 207 10.27 32.06 -4.53
C PHE A 207 11.76 32.37 -4.66
N ILE A 208 12.46 31.70 -5.58
CA ILE A 208 13.91 31.79 -5.77
C ILE A 208 14.28 32.80 -6.87
N PHE A 209 13.45 32.92 -7.90
CA PHE A 209 13.59 33.86 -9.02
C PHE A 209 12.48 34.91 -9.00
#